data_AF-A0A0N5CW59-F1
#
_entry.id   AF-A0A0N5CW59-F1
#
_cell.length_a   1.000
_cell.length_b   1.000
_cell.length_c   1.000
_cell.angle_alpha   90.00
_cell.angle_beta   90.00
_cell.angle_gamma   90.00
#
_symmetry.space_group_name_H-M   'P 1'
#
loop_
_entity.id
_entity.type
_entity.pdbx_description
1 polymer ?
#
loop_
_entity_poly.entity_id
_entity_poly.type
_entity_poly.pdbx_seq_one_letter_code
_entity_poly.pdbx_strand_id
1 'polypeptide(L)' 'MFASLLTFHVKNSWSDNTELNYTNWRKGEPNGCCGTDVKCALVNFNQLSNGHWDDVDCNTVRSTKFVCKKKL' A
#
# COMPACT_ATOMS: atom_id res chain seq x y z
N MET A 1 -5.81 -13.57 0.26
CA MET A 1 -4.35 -13.33 0.14
C MET A 1 -4.17 -12.13 -0.78
N PHE A 2 -4.01 -10.94 -0.20
CA PHE A 2 -3.95 -9.69 -0.95
C PHE A 2 -2.50 -9.33 -1.18
N ALA A 3 -2.17 -9.21 -2.46
CA ALA A 3 -0.80 -9.22 -2.86
C ALA A 3 -0.76 -8.56 -4.23
N SER A 4 -0.78 -7.22 -4.25
CA SER A 4 -0.44 -6.38 -5.39
C SER A 4 -0.24 -4.94 -4.98
N LEU A 5 0.76 -4.30 -5.59
CA LEU A 5 1.01 -2.87 -5.65
C LEU A 5 -0.17 -2.04 -5.11
N LEU A 6 -0.06 -1.55 -3.88
CA LEU A 6 -0.96 -0.50 -3.42
C LEU A 6 -0.44 0.80 -4.02
N THR A 7 -0.74 1.08 -5.28
CA THR A 7 -0.78 2.47 -5.72
C THR A 7 -2.04 3.03 -5.08
N PHE A 8 -1.92 3.66 -3.92
CA PHE A 8 -2.90 4.67 -3.59
C PHE A 8 -2.78 5.76 -4.67
N HIS A 9 -3.90 6.32 -5.08
CA HIS A 9 -3.88 7.76 -5.27
C HIS A 9 -4.61 8.30 -4.05
N VAL A 10 -4.47 9.57 -3.76
CA VAL A 10 -5.41 10.27 -2.87
C VAL A 10 -6.76 10.37 -3.60
N LYS A 11 -7.37 9.20 -3.85
CA LYS A 11 -8.59 8.84 -4.56
C LYS A 11 -9.10 7.45 -4.09
N ASN A 12 -8.82 7.03 -2.85
CA ASN A 12 -9.48 5.88 -2.18
C ASN A 12 -9.74 4.61 -3.04
N SER A 13 -8.82 4.20 -3.91
CA SER A 13 -9.04 3.08 -4.85
C SER A 13 -7.81 2.20 -5.00
N TRP A 14 -8.02 0.93 -5.34
CA TRP A 14 -6.95 -0.02 -5.67
C TRP A 14 -6.35 0.25 -7.05
N SER A 15 -5.17 -0.30 -7.31
CA SER A 15 -4.46 -0.20 -8.60
C SER A 15 -5.20 -0.84 -9.78
N ASP A 16 -6.16 -1.73 -9.51
CA ASP A 16 -7.08 -2.32 -10.51
C ASP A 16 -8.39 -1.53 -10.63
N ASN A 17 -8.47 -0.32 -10.06
CA ASN A 17 -9.64 0.55 -9.97
C ASN A 17 -10.85 -0.04 -9.21
N THR A 18 -10.65 -1.13 -8.46
CA THR A 18 -11.69 -1.62 -7.55
C THR A 18 -11.82 -0.70 -6.34
N GLU A 19 -13.02 -0.70 -5.74
CA GLU A 19 -13.33 0.08 -4.56
C GLU A 19 -12.50 -0.36 -3.34
N LEU A 20 -11.99 0.60 -2.58
CA LEU A 20 -11.31 0.35 -1.32
C LEU A 20 -12.32 0.17 -0.18
N ASN A 21 -12.82 -1.05 0.00
CA ASN A 21 -13.77 -1.40 1.05
C ASN A 21 -13.13 -1.96 2.34
N TYR A 22 -11.81 -2.12 2.35
CA TYR A 22 -11.05 -2.66 3.47
C TYR A 22 -9.69 -1.96 3.59
N THR A 23 -9.30 -1.66 4.83
CA THR A 23 -7.99 -1.11 5.15
C THR A 23 -7.39 -1.82 6.35
N ASN A 24 -6.07 -2.02 6.34
CA ASN A 24 -5.33 -2.59 7.47
C ASN A 24 -4.13 -1.72 7.86
N TRP A 25 -4.36 -0.42 8.06
CA TRP A 25 -3.29 0.52 8.39
C TRP A 25 -2.60 0.20 9.71
N ARG A 26 -1.28 0.43 9.76
CA ARG A 26 -0.56 0.47 11.03
C ARG A 26 -1.06 1.66 11.84
N LYS A 27 -0.99 1.56 13.16
CA LYS A 27 -1.37 2.67 14.04
C LYS A 27 -0.57 3.94 13.67
N GLY A 28 -1.29 5.00 13.30
CA GLY A 28 -0.72 6.28 12.91
C GLY A 28 -0.63 6.50 11.40
N GLU A 29 -1.05 5.53 10.59
CA GLU A 29 -1.08 5.62 9.13
C GLU A 29 -2.53 5.70 8.58
N PRO A 30 -2.75 6.26 7.38
CA PRO A 30 -1.76 6.96 6.56
C PRO A 30 -1.44 8.35 7.11
N ASN A 31 -0.17 8.80 7.03
CA ASN A 31 0.26 10.10 7.57
C ASN A 31 0.83 11.08 6.53
N GLY A 32 1.02 10.66 5.28
CA GLY A 32 1.53 11.49 4.19
C GLY A 32 2.99 11.94 4.35
N CYS A 33 3.78 11.29 5.22
CA CYS A 33 5.13 11.75 5.55
C CYS A 33 6.23 11.13 4.67
N CYS A 34 7.45 11.67 4.76
CA CYS A 34 8.67 11.08 4.20
C CYS A 34 8.70 10.88 2.66
N GLY A 35 8.12 11.78 1.88
CA GLY A 35 8.21 11.74 0.41
C GLY A 35 7.57 12.93 -0.29
N THR A 36 7.76 13.03 -1.61
CA THR A 36 7.11 14.04 -2.45
C THR A 36 5.91 13.45 -3.21
N ASP A 37 5.85 12.13 -3.36
CA ASP A 37 4.72 11.41 -3.96
C ASP A 37 4.24 10.26 -3.05
N VAL A 38 3.85 10.62 -1.82
CA VAL A 38 3.30 9.68 -0.81
C VAL A 38 1.88 9.30 -1.17
N LYS A 39 1.79 8.54 -2.24
CA LYS A 39 0.55 7.98 -2.75
C LYS A 39 0.63 6.48 -2.82
N CYS A 40 1.70 5.78 -2.47
CA CYS A 40 1.69 4.32 -2.50
C CYS A 40 1.48 3.78 -1.09
N ALA A 41 1.18 2.48 -0.97
CA ALA A 41 1.25 1.78 0.29
C ALA A 41 2.06 0.50 0.14
N LEU A 42 2.58 0.02 1.26
CA LEU A 42 3.25 -1.26 1.35
C LEU A 42 2.66 -2.08 2.48
N VAL A 43 2.88 -3.39 2.43
CA VAL A 43 2.51 -4.30 3.51
C VAL A 43 3.76 -4.62 4.30
N ASN A 44 3.73 -4.40 5.61
CA ASN A 44 4.84 -4.77 6.48
C ASN A 44 4.78 -6.25 6.82
N PHE A 45 5.75 -7.04 6.35
CA PHE A 45 5.85 -8.48 6.64
C PHE A 45 6.69 -8.81 7.89
N ASN A 46 7.18 -7.80 8.60
CA ASN A 46 7.92 -8.04 9.85
C ASN A 46 6.96 -8.49 10.98
N GLN A 47 7.50 -9.14 12.01
CA GLN A 47 6.69 -9.68 13.11
C GLN A 47 5.98 -8.58 13.93
N LEU A 48 6.50 -7.35 13.95
CA LEU A 48 5.97 -6.25 14.75
C LEU A 48 4.70 -5.65 14.14
N SER A 49 4.70 -5.49 12.82
CA SER A 49 3.60 -4.89 12.07
C SER A 49 2.68 -5.93 11.44
N ASN A 50 3.07 -7.20 11.34
CA ASN A 50 2.21 -8.35 11.00
C ASN A 50 1.14 -8.10 9.92
N GLY A 51 1.56 -7.60 8.76
CA GLY A 51 0.66 -7.35 7.62
C GLY A 51 -0.10 -6.02 7.66
N HIS A 52 0.18 -5.15 8.61
CA HIS A 52 -0.32 -3.77 8.60
C HIS A 52 0.39 -2.92 7.54
N TRP A 53 -0.31 -1.90 7.06
CA TRP A 53 0.11 -1.09 5.92
C TRP A 53 0.68 0.25 6.38
N ASP A 54 1.63 0.77 5.60
CA ASP A 54 2.12 2.16 5.70
C ASP A 54 1.93 2.84 4.34
N ASP A 55 1.62 4.13 4.33
CA ASP A 55 1.72 4.94 3.11
C ASP A 55 3.17 5.38 2.89
N VAL A 56 3.56 5.43 1.62
CA VAL A 56 4.96 5.57 1.23
C VAL A 56 5.08 6.30 -0.11
N ASP A 57 6.23 6.95 -0.31
CA ASP A 57 6.58 7.51 -1.60
C ASP A 57 6.59 6.41 -2.67
N CYS A 58 5.85 6.63 -3.75
CA CYS A 58 5.73 5.67 -4.84
C CYS A 58 7.06 5.35 -5.51
N ASN A 59 8.04 6.25 -5.46
CA ASN A 59 9.37 6.00 -6.02
C ASN A 59 10.21 5.07 -5.14
N THR A 60 10.02 5.12 -3.81
CA THR A 60 10.73 4.28 -2.85
C THR A 60 10.36 2.81 -2.99
N VAL A 61 9.09 2.51 -3.32
CA VAL A 61 8.63 1.12 -3.45
C VAL A 61 8.99 0.46 -4.78
N ARG A 62 9.44 1.20 -5.80
CA ARG A 62 9.76 0.63 -7.12
C ARG A 62 10.87 -0.43 -7.09
N SER A 63 11.79 -0.33 -6.12
CA SER A 63 12.89 -1.29 -5.94
C SER A 63 12.54 -2.45 -5.00
N THR A 64 11.30 -2.50 -4.47
CA THR A 64 10.86 -3.51 -3.50
C THR A 64 10.19 -4.71 -4.18
N LYS A 65 10.05 -5.81 -3.42
CA LYS A 65 9.30 -6.98 -3.88
C LYS A 65 7.81 -6.66 -3.90
N PHE A 66 7.12 -7.06 -4.96
CA PHE A 66 5.68 -6.94 -5.10
C PHE A 66 5.05 -8.32 -5.26
N VAL A 67 3.73 -8.35 -5.18
CA VAL A 67 2.96 -9.54 -5.53
C VAL A 67 1.96 -9.16 -6.63
N CYS A 68 1.36 -10.12 -7.32
CA CYS A 68 0.42 -9.87 -8.41
C CYS A 68 -0.92 -10.59 -8.15
N LYS A 69 -2.01 -9.95 -8.57
CA LYS A 69 -3.37 -10.50 -8.63
C LYS A 69 -3.76 -10.58 -10.10
N LYS A 70 -4.20 -11.76 -10.54
CA LYS A 70 -4.78 -11.96 -11.87
C LYS A 70 -6.29 -12.10 -11.73
N LYS A 71 -7.04 -11.46 -12.61
CA LYS A 71 -8.47 -11.72 -12.76
C LYS A 71 -8.64 -13.16 -13.26
N LEU A 72 -9.47 -13.94 -12.57
CA LEU A 72 -9.86 -15.28 -13.02
C LEU A 72 -10.73 -15.18 -14.27
#